data_AF-A0A4Z0K5Z7-F1
#
_entry.id   AF-A0A4Z0K5Z7-F1
#
_cell.length_a   1.000
_cell.length_b   1.000
_cell.length_c   1.000
_cell.angle_alpha   90.00
_cell.angle_beta   90.00
_cell.angle_gamma   90.00
#
_symmetry.space_group_name_H-M   'P 1'
#
loop_
_entity.id
_entity.type
_entity.pdbx_description
1 polymer ?
#
loop_
_entity_poly.entity_id
_entity_poly.type
_entity_poly.pdbx_seq_one_letter_code
_entity_poly.pdbx_strand_id
1 'polypeptide(L)'
;MSADHPPESTPSRAKEAITGAGLSQRRVAEALGIDETKLSKALSGRRRFTAEELLGLATATGVTVRWLLGDESPVSALPPTSTTAFGSDEEATPKRSIAEAAWTLFGRHGFDAVRIADVAAASGVSAPSIHYYFANKSELFDAALDFSVKLAFDRQIAWLDDIADPAHRLERLLELQSPLGRTERGEWSIWLQTWARLTLEDSALTDYPLSYERWSETVQTTIEDGQRTGCFRTGDPRAMADELTSLLDGLGIKVLTGVMDIDTFSLRLRSYLDRSIMHPSVAAPAATTADTTDETDRSADRPKESS
;
A
#
# COMPACT_ATOMS: atom_id res chain seq x y z
N MET A 1 27.90 11.11 -24.78
CA MET A 1 28.90 10.14 -24.30
C MET A 1 28.21 9.30 -23.24
N SER A 2 27.72 8.14 -23.64
CA SER A 2 27.13 7.14 -22.74
C SER A 2 28.23 6.54 -21.87
N ALA A 3 28.08 6.62 -20.55
CA ALA A 3 28.82 5.79 -19.63
C ALA A 3 27.90 4.61 -19.28
N ASP A 4 28.11 3.51 -20.00
CA ASP A 4 27.54 2.19 -19.73
C ASP A 4 28.27 1.66 -18.48
N HIS A 5 27.71 1.90 -17.28
CA HIS A 5 28.21 1.30 -16.04
C HIS A 5 27.58 -0.09 -15.87
N PRO A 6 28.37 -1.15 -15.62
CA PRO A 6 27.81 -2.47 -15.34
C PRO A 6 26.88 -2.39 -14.12
N PRO A 7 25.81 -3.18 -14.05
CA PRO A 7 24.86 -3.12 -12.94
C PRO A 7 25.61 -3.34 -11.62
N GLU A 8 25.65 -2.28 -10.80
CA GLU A 8 26.41 -2.34 -9.55
C GLU A 8 25.85 -3.43 -8.64
N SER A 9 26.73 -4.33 -8.20
CA SER A 9 26.37 -5.44 -7.32
C SER A 9 25.81 -4.94 -5.98
N THR A 10 24.85 -5.66 -5.39
CA THR A 10 24.25 -5.34 -4.09
C THR A 10 25.24 -4.94 -2.98
N PRO A 11 26.42 -5.57 -2.83
CA PRO A 11 27.43 -5.13 -1.86
C PRO A 11 28.02 -3.73 -2.13
N SER A 12 28.12 -3.31 -3.40
CA SER A 12 28.60 -1.97 -3.77
C SER A 12 27.57 -0.92 -3.40
N ARG A 13 26.31 -1.13 -3.79
CA ARG A 13 25.18 -0.25 -3.46
C ARG A 13 24.95 -0.15 -1.94
N ALA A 14 25.09 -1.26 -1.23
CA ALA A 14 25.06 -1.28 0.23
C ALA A 14 26.14 -0.37 0.86
N LYS A 15 27.38 -0.39 0.34
CA LYS A 15 28.45 0.50 0.82
C LYS A 15 28.17 1.96 0.50
N GLU A 16 27.63 2.24 -0.68
CA GLU A 16 27.25 3.58 -1.10
C GLU A 16 26.16 4.14 -0.18
N ALA A 17 25.09 3.38 0.09
CA ALA A 17 24.03 3.80 1.00
C ALA A 17 24.51 4.06 2.43
N ILE A 18 25.39 3.21 2.97
CA ILE A 18 25.98 3.43 4.30
C ILE A 18 26.80 4.73 4.33
N THR A 19 27.58 4.97 3.28
CA THR A 19 28.43 6.17 3.17
C THR A 19 27.59 7.43 2.99
N GLY A 20 26.57 7.38 2.13
CA GLY A 20 25.63 8.48 1.88
C GLY A 20 24.80 8.87 3.09
N ALA A 21 24.42 7.89 3.93
CA ALA A 21 23.74 8.13 5.20
C ALA A 21 24.69 8.56 6.34
N GLY A 22 26.00 8.59 6.12
CA GLY A 22 27.00 8.97 7.13
C GLY A 22 27.08 7.99 8.31
N LEU A 23 26.68 6.74 8.13
CA LEU A 23 26.64 5.74 9.20
C LEU A 23 27.94 4.92 9.28
N SER A 24 28.36 4.58 10.50
CA SER A 24 29.45 3.62 10.70
C SER A 24 28.98 2.19 10.50
N GLN A 25 29.85 1.29 10.02
CA GLN A 25 29.51 -0.13 9.88
C GLN A 25 29.04 -0.76 11.19
N ARG A 26 29.64 -0.35 12.33
CA ARG A 26 29.19 -0.77 13.65
C ARG A 26 27.73 -0.42 13.93
N ARG A 27 27.32 0.82 13.66
CA ARG A 27 25.94 1.27 13.88
C ARG A 27 24.95 0.57 12.96
N VAL A 28 25.37 0.26 11.73
CA VAL A 28 24.59 -0.51 10.77
C VAL A 28 24.48 -1.97 11.24
N ALA A 29 25.57 -2.60 11.69
CA ALA A 29 25.55 -3.96 12.23
C ALA A 29 24.64 -4.09 13.45
N GLU A 30 24.67 -3.11 14.35
CA GLU A 30 23.75 -2.98 15.49
C GLU A 30 22.29 -2.85 15.02
N ALA A 31 22.01 -2.06 13.99
CA ALA A 31 20.66 -1.90 13.42
C ALA A 31 20.13 -3.17 12.72
N LEU A 32 21.02 -3.95 12.11
CA LEU A 32 20.67 -5.23 11.46
C LEU A 32 20.60 -6.41 12.45
N GLY A 33 20.96 -6.22 13.72
CA GLY A 33 21.03 -7.31 14.70
C GLY A 33 22.11 -8.36 14.39
N ILE A 34 23.16 -8.01 13.62
CA ILE A 34 24.22 -8.95 13.20
C ILE A 34 25.60 -8.50 13.67
N ASP A 35 26.53 -9.46 13.80
CA ASP A 35 27.92 -9.16 14.10
C ASP A 35 28.56 -8.28 13.00
N GLU A 36 29.38 -7.30 13.40
CA GLU A 36 30.11 -6.42 12.48
C GLU A 36 30.98 -7.19 11.47
N THR A 37 31.50 -8.35 11.87
CA THR A 37 32.25 -9.27 10.99
C THR A 37 31.36 -9.97 9.96
N LYS A 38 30.08 -10.24 10.24
CA LYS A 38 29.11 -10.76 9.25
C LYS A 38 28.73 -9.67 8.25
N LEU A 39 28.50 -8.43 8.72
CA LEU A 39 28.25 -7.28 7.87
C LEU A 39 29.43 -7.00 6.93
N SER A 40 30.67 -6.99 7.45
CA SER A 40 31.89 -6.84 6.63
C SER A 40 32.03 -7.92 5.55
N LYS A 41 31.66 -9.18 5.85
CA LYS A 41 31.66 -10.26 4.86
C LYS A 41 30.58 -10.08 3.79
N ALA A 42 29.43 -9.51 4.15
CA ALA A 42 28.35 -9.20 3.20
C ALA A 42 28.72 -8.02 2.29
N LEU A 43 29.25 -6.94 2.85
CA LEU A 43 29.72 -5.76 2.11
C LEU A 43 30.92 -6.06 1.18
N SER A 44 31.72 -7.08 1.49
CA SER A 44 32.80 -7.55 0.61
C SER A 44 32.35 -8.58 -0.44
N GLY A 45 31.06 -8.94 -0.48
CA GLY A 45 30.49 -9.90 -1.43
C GLY A 45 30.84 -11.37 -1.15
N ARG A 46 31.53 -11.66 -0.03
CA ARG A 46 31.84 -13.04 0.41
C ARG A 46 30.65 -13.75 1.06
N ARG A 47 29.61 -12.99 1.38
CA ARG A 47 28.33 -13.46 1.90
C ARG A 47 27.21 -12.68 1.21
N ARG A 48 26.12 -13.35 0.87
CA ARG A 48 24.92 -12.67 0.39
C ARG A 48 24.14 -12.12 1.58
N PHE A 49 23.54 -10.95 1.41
CA PHE A 49 22.58 -10.43 2.38
C PHE A 49 21.33 -11.31 2.40
N THR A 50 20.78 -11.55 3.58
CA THR A 50 19.42 -12.08 3.69
C THR A 50 18.40 -10.99 3.37
N ALA A 51 17.15 -11.37 3.11
CA ALA A 51 16.07 -10.40 2.86
C ALA A 51 15.88 -9.44 4.04
N GLU A 52 15.99 -9.96 5.26
CA GLU A 52 15.89 -9.21 6.51
C GLU A 52 17.05 -8.22 6.70
N GLU A 53 18.27 -8.63 6.36
CA GLU A 53 19.44 -7.74 6.41
C GLU A 53 19.36 -6.64 5.35
N LEU A 54 18.84 -6.94 4.17
CA LEU A 54 18.57 -5.90 3.16
C LEU A 54 17.52 -4.91 3.65
N LEU A 55 16.46 -5.39 4.29
CA LEU A 55 15.41 -4.54 4.86
C LEU A 55 15.94 -3.68 6.01
N GLY A 56 16.74 -4.25 6.91
CA GLY A 56 17.39 -3.52 8.00
C GLY A 56 18.38 -2.48 7.48
N LEU A 57 19.15 -2.82 6.44
CA LEU A 57 20.06 -1.90 5.77
C LEU A 57 19.31 -0.75 5.09
N ALA A 58 18.26 -1.08 4.35
CA ALA A 58 17.37 -0.14 3.68
C ALA A 58 16.77 0.84 4.69
N THR A 59 16.23 0.33 5.79
CA THR A 59 15.67 1.13 6.90
C THR A 59 16.72 2.03 7.55
N ALA A 60 17.91 1.52 7.82
CA ALA A 60 18.98 2.28 8.46
C ALA A 60 19.52 3.41 7.55
N THR A 61 19.59 3.17 6.25
CA THR A 61 20.20 4.09 5.28
C THR A 61 19.21 4.96 4.51
N GLY A 62 17.90 4.68 4.63
CA GLY A 62 16.83 5.40 3.95
C GLY A 62 16.67 5.08 2.45
N VAL A 63 17.38 4.06 1.94
CA VAL A 63 17.30 3.60 0.53
C VAL A 63 16.46 2.34 0.42
N THR A 64 15.85 2.07 -0.73
CA THR A 64 14.94 0.91 -0.87
C THR A 64 15.69 -0.42 -1.02
N VAL A 65 15.07 -1.53 -0.60
CA VAL A 65 15.60 -2.89 -0.85
C VAL A 65 15.77 -3.14 -2.36
N ARG A 66 14.87 -2.59 -3.17
CA ARG A 66 14.93 -2.70 -4.63
C ARG A 66 16.13 -1.95 -5.22
N TRP A 67 16.43 -0.76 -4.69
CA TRP A 67 17.65 -0.02 -5.04
C TRP A 67 18.91 -0.81 -4.67
N LEU A 68 18.95 -1.45 -3.49
CA LEU A 68 20.07 -2.32 -3.09
C LEU A 68 20.24 -3.52 -4.02
N LEU A 69 19.17 -4.05 -4.61
CA LEU A 69 19.22 -5.20 -5.51
C LEU A 69 19.60 -4.84 -6.95
N GLY A 70 19.69 -3.54 -7.28
CA GLY A 70 20.22 -3.07 -8.56
C GLY A 70 19.22 -3.03 -9.72
N ASP A 71 17.92 -3.10 -9.44
CA ASP A 71 16.89 -2.81 -10.44
C ASP A 71 16.84 -1.29 -10.67
N GLU A 72 17.33 -0.83 -11.83
CA GLU A 72 17.27 0.57 -12.23
C GLU A 72 15.83 0.98 -12.54
N SER A 73 15.10 1.37 -11.49
CA SER A 73 13.94 2.25 -11.55
C SER A 73 13.62 2.67 -10.11
N PRO A 74 13.52 3.98 -9.81
CA PRO A 74 13.33 4.48 -8.45
C PRO A 74 11.87 4.24 -8.03
N VAL A 75 11.56 3.02 -7.59
CA VAL A 75 10.25 2.66 -7.03
C VAL A 75 10.47 1.73 -5.84
N SER A 76 9.65 1.93 -4.82
CA SER A 76 9.35 1.06 -3.67
C SER A 76 9.86 1.54 -2.29
N ALA A 77 9.15 2.56 -1.79
CA ALA A 77 8.61 2.71 -0.43
C ALA A 77 9.36 2.09 0.76
N LEU A 78 9.85 2.96 1.64
CA LEU A 78 10.23 2.68 3.03
C LEU A 78 9.56 3.70 3.97
N PRO A 79 8.94 3.34 5.10
CA PRO A 79 8.69 4.24 6.26
C PRO A 79 9.97 4.96 6.71
N PRO A 80 9.99 6.26 7.10
CA PRO A 80 10.91 6.66 8.15
C PRO A 80 10.26 6.23 9.47
N THR A 81 10.92 5.32 10.16
CA THR A 81 10.68 5.07 11.58
C THR A 81 10.84 6.36 12.39
N SER A 82 9.81 6.76 13.14
CA SER A 82 10.01 7.57 14.34
C SER A 82 10.58 6.69 15.46
N THR A 83 11.91 6.66 15.51
CA THR A 83 12.82 6.30 16.61
C THR A 83 12.21 5.63 17.86
N THR A 84 12.15 4.29 17.87
CA THR A 84 12.83 3.47 18.89
C THR A 84 13.35 2.20 18.22
N ALA A 85 14.67 2.02 18.23
CA ALA A 85 15.31 0.84 17.68
C ALA A 85 14.90 -0.40 18.48
N PHE A 86 14.26 -1.38 17.85
CA PHE A 86 14.26 -2.75 18.34
C PHE A 86 14.37 -3.73 17.18
N GLY A 87 15.43 -4.54 17.26
CA GLY A 87 15.86 -5.50 16.27
C GLY A 87 14.86 -6.63 16.07
N SER A 88 15.04 -7.28 14.94
CA SER A 88 14.28 -8.44 14.52
C SER A 88 14.81 -9.70 15.21
N ASP A 89 14.00 -10.15 16.16
CA ASP A 89 13.78 -11.54 16.55
C ASP A 89 12.47 -11.53 17.36
N GLU A 90 11.92 -12.70 17.67
CA GLU A 90 10.82 -12.95 18.62
C GLU A 90 9.42 -13.17 18.01
N GLU A 91 8.98 -14.43 18.12
CA GLU A 91 7.65 -14.82 18.58
C GLU A 91 6.82 -13.65 19.11
N ALA A 92 5.62 -13.43 18.56
CA ALA A 92 4.56 -12.55 19.05
C ALA A 92 4.94 -11.74 20.31
N THR A 93 5.74 -10.68 20.15
CA THR A 93 6.16 -9.89 21.31
C THR A 93 4.91 -9.33 21.99
N PRO A 94 4.83 -9.31 23.32
CA PRO A 94 3.67 -8.79 24.03
C PRO A 94 3.26 -7.39 23.57
N LYS A 95 4.23 -6.56 23.16
CA LYS A 95 3.97 -5.23 22.58
C LYS A 95 3.14 -5.30 21.29
N ARG A 96 3.44 -6.24 20.39
CA ARG A 96 2.70 -6.43 19.12
C ARG A 96 1.29 -6.96 19.36
N SER A 97 1.12 -7.95 20.24
CA SER A 97 -0.21 -8.50 20.54
C SER A 97 -1.12 -7.46 21.21
N ILE A 98 -0.56 -6.60 22.06
CA ILE A 98 -1.28 -5.46 22.62
C ILE A 98 -1.69 -4.47 21.52
N ALA A 99 -0.79 -4.13 20.59
CA ALA A 99 -1.10 -3.21 19.49
C ALA A 99 -2.18 -3.76 18.54
N GLU A 100 -2.16 -5.06 18.23
CA GLU A 100 -3.18 -5.74 17.42
C GLU A 100 -4.56 -5.76 18.11
N ALA A 101 -4.58 -6.05 19.41
CA ALA A 101 -5.80 -6.00 20.22
C ALA A 101 -6.36 -4.58 20.29
N ALA A 102 -5.49 -3.58 20.47
CA ALA A 102 -5.84 -2.17 20.47
C ALA A 102 -6.40 -1.73 19.11
N TRP A 103 -5.75 -2.09 18.01
CA TRP A 103 -6.23 -1.85 16.63
C TRP A 103 -7.65 -2.40 16.44
N THR A 104 -7.88 -3.65 16.85
CA THR A 104 -9.21 -4.27 16.73
C THR A 104 -10.27 -3.52 17.54
N LEU A 105 -9.96 -3.15 18.79
CA LEU A 105 -10.91 -2.48 19.67
C LEU A 105 -11.17 -1.03 19.25
N PHE A 106 -10.13 -0.26 18.94
CA PHE A 106 -10.27 1.13 18.49
C PHE A 106 -10.99 1.21 17.14
N GLY A 107 -10.71 0.30 16.21
CA GLY A 107 -11.42 0.25 14.93
C GLY A 107 -12.93 -0.04 15.09
N ARG A 108 -13.31 -0.83 16.09
CA ARG A 108 -14.72 -1.21 16.33
C ARG A 108 -15.50 -0.24 17.22
N HIS A 109 -14.86 0.29 18.25
CA HIS A 109 -15.53 1.02 19.32
C HIS A 109 -15.13 2.50 19.40
N GLY A 110 -14.07 2.88 18.68
CA GLY A 110 -13.52 4.23 18.72
C GLY A 110 -12.58 4.46 19.90
N PHE A 111 -11.69 5.43 19.75
CA PHE A 111 -10.68 5.82 20.72
C PHE A 111 -11.34 6.08 22.07
N ASP A 112 -12.32 6.98 22.16
CA ASP A 112 -12.90 7.42 23.43
C ASP A 112 -13.53 6.28 24.24
N ALA A 113 -14.24 5.36 23.59
CA ALA A 113 -14.98 4.30 24.28
C ALA A 113 -14.09 3.18 24.84
N VAL A 114 -12.93 2.92 24.21
CA VAL A 114 -12.03 1.82 24.60
C VAL A 114 -11.21 2.21 25.83
N ARG A 115 -11.18 1.38 26.87
CA ARG A 115 -10.33 1.56 28.05
C ARG A 115 -9.07 0.70 27.95
N ILE A 116 -8.01 1.11 28.64
CA ILE A 116 -6.78 0.30 28.76
C ILE A 116 -7.09 -1.09 29.32
N ALA A 117 -8.03 -1.20 30.25
CA ALA A 117 -8.48 -2.48 30.80
C ALA A 117 -9.11 -3.40 29.75
N ASP A 118 -9.83 -2.85 28.76
CA ASP A 118 -10.46 -3.63 27.70
C ASP A 118 -9.39 -4.24 26.78
N VAL A 119 -8.36 -3.45 26.45
CA VAL A 119 -7.20 -3.91 25.66
C VAL A 119 -6.41 -4.98 26.42
N ALA A 120 -6.21 -4.79 27.74
CA ALA A 120 -5.51 -5.77 28.57
C ALA A 120 -6.22 -7.12 28.56
N ALA A 121 -7.55 -7.10 28.77
CA ALA A 121 -8.38 -8.30 28.70
C ALA A 121 -8.32 -8.97 27.33
N ALA A 122 -8.37 -8.20 26.23
CA ALA A 122 -8.34 -8.73 24.87
C ALA A 122 -6.97 -9.31 24.46
N SER A 123 -5.87 -8.74 24.95
CA SER A 123 -4.50 -9.19 24.66
C SER A 123 -3.96 -10.24 25.64
N GLY A 124 -4.73 -10.57 26.68
CA GLY A 124 -4.34 -11.57 27.68
C GLY A 124 -3.24 -11.11 28.65
N VAL A 125 -3.00 -9.80 28.74
CA VAL A 125 -2.01 -9.22 29.66
C VAL A 125 -2.69 -8.44 30.79
N SER A 126 -1.93 -8.03 31.80
CA SER A 126 -2.44 -7.16 32.86
C SER A 126 -2.44 -5.69 32.43
N ALA A 127 -3.34 -4.86 32.98
CA ALA A 127 -3.31 -3.42 32.72
C ALA A 127 -1.96 -2.74 33.08
N PRO A 128 -1.28 -3.10 34.20
CA PRO A 128 0.09 -2.65 34.45
C PRO A 128 1.09 -3.03 33.35
N SER A 129 0.93 -4.19 32.70
CA SER A 129 1.77 -4.60 31.58
C SER A 129 1.58 -3.71 30.35
N ILE A 130 0.37 -3.19 30.10
CA ILE A 130 0.18 -2.20 29.04
C ILE A 130 0.93 -0.91 29.37
N HIS A 131 0.82 -0.42 30.60
CA HIS A 131 1.52 0.79 31.04
C HIS A 131 3.05 0.67 31.04
N TYR A 132 3.57 -0.55 31.07
CA TYR A 132 5.00 -0.81 30.87
C TYR A 132 5.45 -0.53 29.43
N TYR A 133 4.61 -0.83 28.43
CA TYR A 133 4.94 -0.65 27.02
C TYR A 133 4.47 0.68 26.43
N PHE A 134 3.40 1.27 26.98
CA PHE A 134 2.76 2.48 26.48
C PHE A 134 2.44 3.39 27.66
N ALA A 135 3.02 4.59 27.68
CA ALA A 135 2.87 5.54 28.78
C ALA A 135 1.42 5.99 28.95
N ASN A 136 0.67 6.10 27.85
CA ASN A 136 -0.71 6.52 27.86
C ASN A 136 -1.52 5.89 26.69
N LYS A 137 -2.83 6.17 26.70
CA LYS A 137 -3.77 5.65 25.69
C LYS A 137 -3.52 6.20 24.30
N SER A 138 -3.01 7.43 24.17
CA SER A 138 -2.65 8.02 22.87
C SER A 138 -1.49 7.27 22.25
N GLU A 139 -0.42 6.99 23.02
CA GLU A 139 0.71 6.20 22.53
C GLU A 139 0.31 4.77 22.12
N LEU A 140 -0.65 4.16 22.84
CA LEU A 140 -1.23 2.88 22.44
C LEU A 140 -2.03 2.97 21.13
N PHE A 141 -2.73 4.08 20.90
CA PHE A 141 -3.43 4.32 19.64
C PHE A 141 -2.45 4.53 18.49
N ASP A 142 -1.37 5.27 18.72
CA ASP A 142 -0.33 5.49 17.71
C ASP A 142 0.31 4.15 17.31
N ALA A 143 0.60 3.28 18.29
CA ALA A 143 1.07 1.92 18.00
C ALA A 143 0.05 1.05 17.25
N ALA A 144 -1.25 1.24 17.48
CA ALA A 144 -2.31 0.58 16.73
C ALA A 144 -2.41 1.10 15.28
N LEU A 145 -2.18 2.40 15.06
CA LEU A 145 -2.07 2.99 13.73
C LEU A 145 -0.86 2.44 12.98
N ASP A 146 0.31 2.38 13.63
CA ASP A 146 1.53 1.79 13.05
C ASP A 146 1.31 0.33 12.64
N PHE A 147 0.62 -0.45 13.49
CA PHE A 147 0.22 -1.81 13.18
C PHE A 147 -0.68 -1.87 11.94
N SER A 148 -1.67 -0.96 11.83
CA SER A 148 -2.56 -0.86 10.69
C SER A 148 -1.81 -0.53 9.39
N VAL A 149 -0.89 0.42 9.44
CA VAL A 149 -0.04 0.82 8.29
C VAL A 149 0.82 -0.36 7.84
N LYS A 150 1.47 -1.05 8.79
CA LYS A 150 2.27 -2.24 8.48
C LYS A 150 1.43 -3.33 7.82
N LEU A 151 0.23 -3.59 8.34
CA LEU A 151 -0.66 -4.62 7.80
C LEU A 151 -1.11 -4.29 6.37
N ALA A 152 -1.45 -3.04 6.10
CA ALA A 152 -1.78 -2.57 4.75
C ALA A 152 -0.57 -2.69 3.81
N PHE A 153 0.62 -2.35 4.28
CA PHE A 153 1.86 -2.46 3.52
C PHE A 153 2.24 -3.91 3.19
N ASP A 154 2.16 -4.82 4.16
CA ASP A 154 2.40 -6.25 3.94
C ASP A 154 1.44 -6.82 2.87
N ARG A 155 0.18 -6.34 2.82
CA ARG A 155 -0.79 -6.67 1.76
C ARG A 155 -0.49 -5.98 0.41
N GLN A 156 0.15 -4.82 0.39
CA GLN A 156 0.54 -4.20 -0.87
C GLN A 156 1.69 -4.97 -1.51
N ILE A 157 2.75 -5.29 -0.75
CA ILE A 157 3.89 -6.06 -1.23
C ILE A 157 3.46 -7.42 -1.77
N ALA A 158 2.68 -8.18 -0.98
CA ALA A 158 2.36 -9.56 -1.33
C ALA A 158 1.50 -9.72 -2.60
N TRP A 159 0.86 -8.64 -3.09
CA TRP A 159 -0.14 -8.74 -4.14
C TRP A 159 0.12 -7.83 -5.35
N LEU A 160 0.94 -6.77 -5.21
CA LEU A 160 1.14 -5.80 -6.29
C LEU A 160 2.41 -6.05 -7.10
N ASP A 161 3.46 -6.62 -6.50
CA ASP A 161 4.75 -6.86 -7.18
C ASP A 161 4.62 -7.79 -8.39
N ASP A 162 3.61 -8.66 -8.40
CA ASP A 162 3.36 -9.62 -9.50
C ASP A 162 2.42 -9.07 -10.60
N ILE A 163 1.84 -7.87 -10.44
CA ILE A 163 0.85 -7.34 -11.38
C ILE A 163 1.52 -6.46 -12.43
N ALA A 164 1.78 -7.05 -13.60
CA ALA A 164 2.38 -6.35 -14.73
C ALA A 164 1.47 -5.29 -15.39
N ASP A 165 0.15 -5.53 -15.44
CA ASP A 165 -0.81 -4.61 -16.06
C ASP A 165 -1.14 -3.43 -15.12
N PRO A 166 -0.85 -2.17 -15.50
CA PRO A 166 -1.14 -1.00 -14.67
C PRO A 166 -2.64 -0.83 -14.36
N ALA A 167 -3.54 -1.22 -15.27
CA ALA A 167 -4.98 -1.12 -15.03
C ALA A 167 -5.41 -2.04 -13.89
N HIS A 168 -5.05 -3.33 -13.97
CA HIS A 168 -5.29 -4.27 -12.87
C HIS A 168 -4.57 -3.87 -11.58
N ARG A 169 -3.35 -3.33 -11.66
CA ARG A 169 -2.60 -2.88 -10.47
C ARG A 169 -3.36 -1.75 -9.76
N LEU A 170 -3.87 -0.77 -10.51
CA LEU A 170 -4.65 0.34 -9.97
C LEU A 170 -5.96 -0.14 -9.34
N GLU A 171 -6.68 -1.05 -10.00
CA GLU A 171 -7.91 -1.63 -9.44
C GLU A 171 -7.65 -2.32 -8.09
N ARG A 172 -6.58 -3.13 -7.99
CA ARG A 172 -6.22 -3.80 -6.73
C ARG A 172 -5.77 -2.83 -5.65
N LEU A 173 -5.00 -1.79 -6.00
CA LEU A 173 -4.64 -0.71 -5.08
C LEU A 173 -5.89 -0.06 -4.48
N LEU A 174 -6.87 0.27 -5.32
CA LEU A 174 -8.11 0.91 -4.87
C LEU A 174 -8.97 -0.03 -4.01
N GLU A 175 -9.06 -1.31 -4.36
CA GLU A 175 -9.77 -2.30 -3.55
C GLU A 175 -9.16 -2.44 -2.15
N LEU A 176 -7.84 -2.55 -2.06
CA LEU A 176 -7.12 -2.63 -0.78
C LEU A 176 -7.35 -1.41 0.11
N GLN A 177 -7.57 -0.24 -0.51
CA GLN A 177 -7.81 1.02 0.18
C GLN A 177 -9.30 1.35 0.32
N SER A 178 -10.24 0.47 -0.04
CA SER A 178 -11.68 0.74 0.04
C SER A 178 -12.34 0.06 1.25
N PRO A 179 -13.37 0.64 1.89
CA PRO A 179 -14.04 0.07 3.07
C PRO A 179 -15.03 -1.06 2.70
N LEU A 180 -14.60 -2.00 1.86
CA LEU A 180 -15.44 -3.05 1.27
C LEU A 180 -15.61 -4.26 2.18
N GLY A 181 -14.60 -4.59 2.98
CA GLY A 181 -14.63 -5.71 3.91
C GLY A 181 -14.67 -5.30 5.38
N ARG A 182 -14.84 -6.30 6.27
CA ARG A 182 -14.94 -6.08 7.73
C ARG A 182 -13.64 -5.58 8.33
N THR A 183 -12.50 -6.05 7.80
CA THR A 183 -11.17 -5.64 8.26
C THR A 183 -10.86 -4.22 7.81
N GLU A 184 -11.12 -3.94 6.54
CA GLU A 184 -10.89 -2.66 5.87
C GLU A 184 -11.75 -1.56 6.53
N ARG A 185 -12.98 -1.87 6.94
CA ARG A 185 -13.81 -0.94 7.73
C ARG A 185 -13.18 -0.56 9.07
N GLY A 186 -12.49 -1.48 9.72
CA GLY A 186 -11.74 -1.21 10.96
C GLY A 186 -10.54 -0.30 10.71
N GLU A 187 -9.80 -0.55 9.63
CA GLU A 187 -8.66 0.28 9.20
C GLU A 187 -9.12 1.71 8.86
N TRP A 188 -10.19 1.83 8.09
CA TRP A 188 -10.83 3.10 7.76
C TRP A 188 -11.37 3.85 8.98
N SER A 189 -11.95 3.12 9.94
CA SER A 189 -12.39 3.70 11.21
C SER A 189 -11.22 4.32 11.98
N ILE A 190 -10.07 3.63 12.03
CA ILE A 190 -8.85 4.15 12.66
C ILE A 190 -8.37 5.41 11.92
N TRP A 191 -8.29 5.37 10.58
CA TRP A 191 -7.88 6.54 9.79
C TRP A 191 -8.78 7.76 10.00
N LEU A 192 -10.10 7.57 10.04
CA LEU A 192 -11.05 8.66 10.31
C LEU A 192 -10.83 9.28 11.70
N GLN A 193 -10.56 8.45 12.71
CA GLN A 193 -10.22 8.92 14.06
C GLN A 193 -8.88 9.67 14.07
N THR A 194 -7.87 9.17 13.35
CA THR A 194 -6.58 9.84 13.17
C THR A 194 -6.75 11.21 12.51
N TRP A 195 -7.51 11.31 11.42
CA TRP A 195 -7.82 12.59 10.75
C TRP A 195 -8.50 13.58 11.70
N ALA A 196 -9.50 13.13 12.46
CA ALA A 196 -10.16 13.98 13.43
C ALA A 196 -9.18 14.49 14.50
N ARG A 197 -8.30 13.62 15.03
CA ARG A 197 -7.30 14.01 16.03
C ARG A 197 -6.25 14.98 15.47
N LEU A 198 -5.76 14.74 14.25
CA LEU A 198 -4.82 15.63 13.55
C LEU A 198 -5.37 17.05 13.36
N THR A 199 -6.69 17.22 13.25
CA THR A 199 -7.31 18.55 13.10
C THR A 199 -7.48 19.31 14.43
N LEU A 200 -7.44 18.61 15.56
CA LEU A 200 -7.78 19.16 16.89
C LEU A 200 -6.56 19.29 17.81
N GLU A 201 -5.66 18.33 17.73
CA GLU A 201 -4.42 18.30 18.50
C GLU A 201 -3.32 18.99 17.67
N ASP A 202 -2.46 19.79 18.29
CA ASP A 202 -1.12 20.16 17.77
C ASP A 202 -0.22 18.89 17.80
N SER A 203 -0.77 17.75 17.38
CA SER A 203 -0.21 16.43 17.65
C SER A 203 1.03 16.24 16.81
N ALA A 204 2.10 15.85 17.47
CA ALA A 204 3.30 15.28 16.88
C ALA A 204 3.04 13.88 16.27
N LEU A 205 1.89 13.67 15.60
CA LEU A 205 1.73 12.60 14.62
C LEU A 205 2.56 12.98 13.38
N THR A 206 3.88 12.99 13.61
CA THR A 206 4.90 13.60 12.75
C THR A 206 4.95 12.92 11.37
N ASP A 207 4.44 11.70 11.27
CA ASP A 207 4.53 10.84 10.10
C ASP A 207 3.24 10.73 9.25
N TYR A 208 2.16 11.44 9.61
CA TYR A 208 0.92 11.43 8.79
C TYR A 208 1.12 11.99 7.37
N PRO A 209 1.69 13.21 7.18
CA PRO A 209 1.89 13.76 5.84
C PRO A 209 2.75 12.84 4.97
N LEU A 210 3.79 12.25 5.56
CA LEU A 210 4.68 11.30 4.89
C LEU A 210 3.95 10.01 4.48
N SER A 211 3.08 9.48 5.33
CA SER A 211 2.29 8.28 5.02
C SER A 211 1.30 8.52 3.88
N TYR A 212 0.64 9.68 3.88
CA TYR A 212 -0.28 10.09 2.82
C TYR A 212 0.45 10.36 1.49
N GLU A 213 1.56 11.09 1.52
CA GLU A 213 2.36 11.41 0.32
C GLU A 213 2.77 10.16 -0.43
N ARG A 214 3.19 9.10 0.27
CA ARG A 214 3.68 7.86 -0.37
C ARG A 214 2.60 6.98 -0.94
N TRP A 215 1.44 6.99 -0.31
CA TRP A 215 0.24 6.40 -0.90
C TRP A 215 -0.06 7.11 -2.23
N SER A 216 -0.06 8.45 -2.24
CA SER A 216 -0.24 9.24 -3.47
C SER A 216 0.85 8.92 -4.51
N GLU A 217 2.11 8.80 -4.12
CA GLU A 217 3.22 8.40 -5.01
C GLU A 217 3.04 7.00 -5.62
N THR A 218 2.49 6.04 -4.88
CA THR A 218 2.22 4.68 -5.38
C THR A 218 1.14 4.69 -6.46
N VAL A 219 0.08 5.46 -6.23
CA VAL A 219 -0.98 5.68 -7.20
C VAL A 219 -0.45 6.43 -8.42
N GLN A 220 0.34 7.49 -8.19
CA GLN A 220 0.99 8.28 -9.25
C GLN A 220 1.88 7.40 -10.13
N THR A 221 2.76 6.58 -9.54
CA THR A 221 3.66 5.69 -10.29
C THR A 221 2.86 4.70 -11.15
N THR A 222 1.76 4.18 -10.61
CA THR A 222 0.87 3.28 -11.37
C THR A 222 0.20 4.04 -12.54
N ILE A 223 -0.19 5.29 -12.33
CA ILE A 223 -0.75 6.15 -13.38
C ILE A 223 0.30 6.43 -14.46
N GLU A 224 1.53 6.77 -14.09
CA GLU A 224 2.65 6.99 -15.02
C GLU A 224 2.95 5.75 -15.87
N ASP A 225 2.97 4.58 -15.24
CA ASP A 225 3.13 3.30 -15.94
C ASP A 225 2.01 3.07 -16.95
N GLY A 226 0.76 3.30 -16.56
CA GLY A 226 -0.38 3.11 -17.46
C GLY A 226 -0.45 4.16 -18.59
N GLN A 227 0.04 5.38 -18.35
CA GLN A 227 0.22 6.38 -19.40
C GLN A 227 1.29 5.93 -20.40
N ARG A 228 2.43 5.40 -19.90
CA ARG A 228 3.52 4.90 -20.72
C ARG A 228 3.13 3.70 -21.57
N THR A 229 2.28 2.81 -21.06
CA THR A 229 1.76 1.65 -21.81
C THR A 229 0.52 1.98 -22.66
N GLY A 230 -0.03 3.19 -22.53
CA GLY A 230 -1.17 3.67 -23.30
C GLY A 230 -2.54 3.18 -22.81
N CYS A 231 -2.62 2.56 -21.63
CA CYS A 231 -3.91 2.15 -21.04
C CYS A 231 -4.61 3.30 -20.29
N PHE A 232 -3.88 4.33 -19.86
CA PHE A 232 -4.43 5.51 -19.19
C PHE A 232 -4.31 6.79 -20.03
N ARG A 233 -5.17 7.77 -19.74
CA ARG A 233 -5.17 9.09 -20.37
C ARG A 233 -3.91 9.87 -20.03
N THR A 234 -3.42 10.64 -20.99
CA THR A 234 -2.34 11.61 -20.77
C THR A 234 -2.80 12.75 -19.87
N GLY A 235 -1.95 13.21 -18.97
CA GLY A 235 -2.21 14.31 -18.04
C GLY A 235 -1.07 14.43 -17.04
N ASP A 236 -1.20 15.35 -16.08
CA ASP A 236 -0.29 15.41 -14.94
C ASP A 236 -0.60 14.24 -13.98
N PRO A 237 0.28 13.21 -13.89
CA PRO A 237 0.02 12.01 -13.10
C PRO A 237 -0.14 12.32 -11.60
N ARG A 238 0.55 13.35 -11.10
CA ARG A 238 0.45 13.75 -9.69
C ARG A 238 -0.93 14.34 -9.40
N ALA A 239 -1.39 15.26 -10.24
CA ALA A 239 -2.74 15.83 -10.10
C ALA A 239 -3.83 14.75 -10.23
N MET A 240 -3.67 13.81 -11.17
CA MET A 240 -4.61 12.69 -11.33
C MET A 240 -4.65 11.76 -10.11
N ALA A 241 -3.49 11.48 -9.51
CA ALA A 241 -3.39 10.71 -8.26
C ALA A 241 -4.07 11.45 -7.10
N ASP A 242 -3.76 12.73 -6.91
CA ASP A 242 -4.35 13.56 -5.84
C ASP A 242 -5.87 13.65 -5.95
N GLU A 243 -6.42 13.82 -7.17
CA GLU A 243 -7.87 13.83 -7.39
C GLU A 243 -8.51 12.45 -7.11
N LEU A 244 -7.86 11.36 -7.53
CA LEU A 244 -8.35 10.01 -7.33
C LEU A 244 -8.36 9.62 -5.85
N THR A 245 -7.28 9.91 -5.11
CA THR A 245 -7.18 9.62 -3.68
C THR A 245 -8.16 10.47 -2.87
N SER A 246 -8.30 11.77 -3.19
CA SER A 246 -9.30 12.64 -2.57
C SER A 246 -10.73 12.15 -2.80
N LEU A 247 -11.03 11.67 -4.01
CA LEU A 247 -12.33 11.08 -4.31
C LEU A 247 -12.55 9.81 -3.48
N LEU A 248 -11.55 8.93 -3.42
CA LEU A 248 -11.62 7.68 -2.65
C LEU A 248 -11.92 7.96 -1.17
N ASP A 249 -11.20 8.91 -0.56
CA ASP A 249 -11.41 9.38 0.82
C ASP A 249 -12.86 9.82 1.05
N GLY A 250 -13.36 10.72 0.20
CA GLY A 250 -14.72 11.23 0.29
C GLY A 250 -15.79 10.15 0.09
N LEU A 251 -15.56 9.20 -0.82
CA LEU A 251 -16.48 8.07 -1.04
C LEU A 251 -16.44 7.08 0.13
N GLY A 252 -15.25 6.79 0.68
CA GLY A 252 -15.09 5.89 1.81
C GLY A 252 -15.75 6.43 3.08
N ILE A 253 -15.62 7.74 3.36
CA ILE A 253 -16.35 8.39 4.47
C ILE A 253 -17.86 8.21 4.32
N LYS A 254 -18.41 8.37 3.10
CA LYS A 254 -19.86 8.15 2.86
C LYS A 254 -20.27 6.71 3.12
N VAL A 255 -19.41 5.73 2.79
CA VAL A 255 -19.68 4.31 3.07
C VAL A 255 -19.61 3.98 4.56
N LEU A 256 -18.66 4.55 5.29
CA LEU A 256 -18.54 4.33 6.74
C LEU A 256 -19.69 4.96 7.51
N THR A 257 -20.13 6.14 7.09
CA THR A 257 -21.24 6.88 7.74
C THR A 257 -22.63 6.38 7.32
N GLY A 258 -22.70 5.42 6.39
CA GLY A 258 -23.96 4.87 5.89
C GLY A 258 -24.71 5.78 4.92
N VAL A 259 -24.11 6.91 4.51
CA VAL A 259 -24.64 7.81 3.47
C VAL A 259 -24.64 7.13 2.09
N MET A 260 -23.75 6.15 1.89
CA MET A 260 -23.59 5.42 0.63
C MET A 260 -23.44 3.92 0.89
N ASP A 261 -24.10 3.09 0.08
CA ASP A 261 -23.87 1.64 0.07
C ASP A 261 -22.65 1.24 -0.77
N ILE A 262 -22.20 0.00 -0.60
CA ILE A 262 -20.99 -0.54 -1.26
C ILE A 262 -21.15 -0.59 -2.79
N ASP A 263 -22.35 -0.88 -3.29
CA ASP A 263 -22.62 -1.01 -4.72
C ASP A 263 -22.51 0.35 -5.42
N THR A 264 -23.10 1.38 -4.80
CA THR A 264 -23.02 2.76 -5.26
C THR A 264 -21.59 3.29 -5.19
N PHE A 265 -20.85 2.95 -4.12
CA PHE A 265 -19.43 3.26 -4.01
C PHE A 265 -18.64 2.72 -5.21
N SER A 266 -18.80 1.43 -5.49
CA SER A 266 -18.09 0.74 -6.58
C SER A 266 -18.45 1.34 -7.94
N LEU A 267 -19.73 1.66 -8.14
CA LEU A 267 -20.21 2.33 -9.36
C LEU A 267 -19.60 3.72 -9.54
N ARG A 268 -19.53 4.52 -8.47
CA ARG A 268 -19.01 5.90 -8.52
C ARG A 268 -17.50 5.92 -8.77
N LEU A 269 -16.76 5.02 -8.11
CA LEU A 269 -15.33 4.87 -8.32
C LEU A 269 -15.04 4.45 -9.77
N ARG A 270 -15.69 3.39 -10.28
CA ARG A 270 -15.53 2.96 -11.68
C ARG A 270 -15.88 4.08 -12.67
N SER A 271 -17.00 4.78 -12.47
CA SER A 271 -17.40 5.89 -13.33
C SER A 271 -16.37 7.03 -13.37
N TYR A 272 -15.67 7.27 -12.27
CA TYR A 272 -14.57 8.23 -12.24
C TYR A 272 -13.36 7.70 -13.01
N LEU A 273 -12.94 6.45 -12.77
CA LEU A 273 -11.83 5.83 -13.48
C LEU A 273 -12.03 5.88 -15.00
N ASP A 274 -13.21 5.50 -15.51
CA ASP A 274 -13.51 5.51 -16.95
C ASP A 274 -13.43 6.92 -17.58
N ARG A 275 -13.88 7.93 -16.84
CA ARG A 275 -13.96 9.31 -17.32
C ARG A 275 -12.62 10.04 -17.24
N SER A 276 -11.86 9.80 -16.16
CA SER A 276 -10.72 10.63 -15.79
C SER A 276 -9.37 9.92 -15.92
N ILE A 277 -9.33 8.58 -15.77
CA ILE A 277 -8.07 7.83 -15.73
C ILE A 277 -7.90 6.94 -16.97
N MET A 278 -8.87 6.07 -17.25
CA MET A 278 -8.77 5.09 -18.33
C MET A 278 -8.76 5.78 -19.69
N HIS A 279 -7.83 5.38 -20.56
CA HIS A 279 -7.88 5.82 -21.94
C HIS A 279 -9.21 5.33 -22.53
N PRO A 280 -10.01 6.20 -23.16
CA PRO A 280 -11.17 5.73 -23.89
C PRO A 280 -10.62 4.81 -24.97
N SER A 281 -10.83 3.50 -24.84
CA SER A 281 -10.56 2.58 -25.94
C SER A 281 -11.12 3.24 -27.20
N VAL A 282 -10.29 3.43 -28.24
CA VAL A 282 -10.81 3.80 -29.54
C VAL A 282 -11.84 2.72 -29.82
N ALA A 283 -13.12 3.10 -29.78
CA ALA A 283 -14.23 2.19 -29.91
C ALA A 283 -13.89 1.19 -31.02
N ALA A 284 -13.88 -0.10 -30.68
CA ALA A 284 -13.85 -1.15 -31.69
C ALA A 284 -14.87 -0.73 -32.77
N PRO A 285 -14.48 -0.72 -34.06
CA PRO A 285 -15.35 -0.19 -35.10
C PRO A 285 -16.67 -0.91 -35.01
N ALA A 286 -17.75 -0.10 -34.93
CA ALA A 286 -19.12 -0.59 -34.92
C ALA A 286 -19.23 -1.71 -35.93
N ALA A 287 -19.67 -2.89 -35.47
CA ALA A 287 -19.93 -4.02 -36.35
C ALA A 287 -20.78 -3.50 -37.50
N THR A 288 -20.16 -3.45 -38.69
CA THR A 288 -20.84 -3.17 -39.96
C THR A 288 -22.00 -4.13 -40.02
N THR A 289 -23.20 -3.59 -39.84
CA THR A 289 -24.46 -4.26 -40.11
C THR A 289 -24.34 -4.86 -41.50
N ALA A 290 -24.32 -6.19 -41.54
CA ALA A 290 -24.34 -6.96 -42.76
C ALA A 290 -25.56 -6.52 -43.58
N ASP A 291 -25.24 -6.01 -44.75
CA ASP A 291 -26.15 -5.75 -45.85
C ASP A 291 -26.95 -7.03 -46.13
N THR A 292 -28.21 -7.04 -45.74
CA THR A 292 -29.14 -8.11 -46.10
C THR A 292 -29.69 -7.74 -47.46
N THR A 293 -29.03 -8.23 -48.51
CA THR A 293 -29.57 -8.19 -49.86
C THR A 293 -30.68 -9.22 -49.94
N ASP A 294 -31.91 -8.73 -49.80
CA ASP A 294 -33.13 -9.34 -50.28
C ASP A 294 -33.16 -9.19 -51.81
N GLU A 295 -33.14 -10.28 -52.57
CA GLU A 295 -34.07 -10.53 -53.68
C GLU A 295 -33.76 -11.84 -54.41
N THR A 296 -34.77 -12.73 -54.38
CA THR A 296 -35.25 -13.59 -55.48
C THR A 296 -34.35 -14.73 -55.99
N ASP A 297 -34.82 -15.99 -55.88
CA ASP A 297 -35.62 -16.59 -56.97
C ASP A 297 -36.21 -17.97 -56.58
N ARG A 298 -37.52 -17.96 -56.32
CA ARG A 298 -38.57 -18.87 -56.76
C ARG A 298 -38.28 -20.34 -57.13
N SER A 299 -39.20 -21.16 -56.61
CA SER A 299 -40.05 -22.10 -57.36
C SER A 299 -39.56 -23.53 -57.60
N ALA A 300 -40.14 -24.48 -56.83
CA ALA A 300 -41.06 -25.50 -57.34
C ALA A 300 -41.67 -26.26 -56.13
N ASP A 301 -42.98 -26.19 -55.89
CA ASP A 301 -44.01 -27.19 -56.30
C ASP A 301 -43.82 -28.50 -55.51
N ARG A 302 -44.73 -29.05 -54.67
CA ARG A 302 -46.19 -28.97 -54.56
C ARG A 302 -46.65 -29.67 -53.24
N PRO A 303 -47.86 -29.42 -52.69
CA PRO A 303 -48.34 -30.03 -51.44
C PRO A 303 -49.40 -31.17 -51.57
N LYS A 304 -49.69 -31.79 -50.41
CA LYS A 304 -50.81 -32.68 -49.98
C LYS A 304 -50.59 -34.19 -50.17
N GLU A 305 -50.96 -35.12 -49.28
CA GLU A 305 -52.10 -35.29 -48.34
C GLU A 305 -51.67 -36.15 -47.11
N SER A 306 -52.07 -35.84 -45.87
CA SER A 306 -53.15 -36.49 -45.07
C SER A 306 -53.16 -38.03 -44.97
N SER A 307 -52.45 -38.60 -43.98
CA SER A 307 -52.93 -39.55 -42.94
C SER A 307 -51.75 -40.10 -42.15
#